data_AF-A0A7J9J661-F1
#
_entry.id   AF-A0A7J9J661-F1
#
_cell.length_a   1.000
_cell.length_b   1.000
_cell.length_c   1.000
_cell.angle_alpha   90.00
_cell.angle_beta   90.00
_cell.angle_gamma   90.00
#
_symmetry.space_group_name_H-M   'P 1'
#
loop_
_entity.id
_entity.type
_entity.pdbx_description
1 polymer ?
#
loop_
_entity_poly.entity_id
_entity_poly.type
_entity_poly.pdbx_seq_one_letter_code
_entity_poly.pdbx_strand_id
1 'polypeptide(L)'
;MALDSPNEDDDHENLIHQNKDKSASFRIEELQSPIRRRFSKGHYLFAAIVTVISLVATIYLFFSSKICGTTSDRIKESQLRALYLLNKQRSSLFDLWNHTFGTSNNITAVRFDQIKASLLDQITLNRHIKDTLLSTENGTVSIPIVNGSEICRKIDPKSSKRRTIEWKPDPNKFLFAICLSGQMSNHLICLEKHMFFAAVLNRVLVIPGSKFDYQYNLVLDIEHINECIGRKTVISFENFMELKKNHARIDKFICYFSIPLPCYTDEDHLKQLKSLGISMGKVETAWKSEDIENPSPKTVKDVEEKFGTKEDVIAIGDVFFANVEKDWVLQPRGPIAHKCKILIEPSKLILLTAQRFIQTFLGSGFVALHFRRHGFLKF
;
A
#
# COMPACT_ATOMS: atom_id res chain seq x y z
N MET A 1 33.17 21.96 -18.59
CA MET A 1 32.56 21.19 -19.69
C MET A 1 32.02 19.91 -19.08
N ALA A 2 30.79 19.79 -18.57
CA ALA A 2 29.48 20.37 -18.90
C ALA A 2 28.98 20.00 -20.31
N LEU A 3 28.07 19.01 -20.33
CA LEU A 3 26.84 18.79 -21.14
C LEU A 3 26.53 17.26 -21.08
N ASP A 4 25.57 16.77 -20.28
CA ASP A 4 24.10 16.67 -20.50
C ASP A 4 23.74 16.00 -21.86
N SER A 5 22.84 15.02 -22.03
CA SER A 5 21.82 14.34 -21.20
C SER A 5 21.33 13.05 -21.96
N PRO A 6 20.14 12.43 -21.73
CA PRO A 6 19.98 10.98 -21.50
C PRO A 6 19.24 10.23 -22.65
N ASN A 7 19.21 8.89 -22.61
CA ASN A 7 18.18 8.10 -23.31
C ASN A 7 17.72 6.93 -22.42
N GLU A 8 16.54 7.12 -21.84
CA GLU A 8 15.57 6.07 -21.54
C GLU A 8 15.04 5.56 -22.90
N ASP A 9 14.95 4.24 -23.08
CA ASP A 9 14.00 3.52 -23.96
C ASP A 9 14.58 2.13 -24.26
N ASP A 10 14.11 1.10 -23.56
CA ASP A 10 14.19 -0.31 -24.03
C ASP A 10 13.11 -1.14 -23.30
N ASP A 11 11.87 -0.73 -23.48
CA ASP A 11 10.68 -1.56 -23.29
C ASP A 11 9.95 -1.53 -24.63
N HIS A 12 10.14 -2.55 -25.49
CA HIS A 12 9.17 -3.05 -26.49
C HIS A 12 9.82 -4.03 -27.48
N GLU A 13 9.88 -5.31 -27.15
CA GLU A 13 9.84 -6.38 -28.17
C GLU A 13 8.96 -7.54 -27.71
N ASN A 14 7.73 -7.55 -28.22
CA ASN A 14 6.98 -8.77 -28.56
C ASN A 14 5.86 -8.38 -29.53
N LEU A 15 6.23 -8.22 -30.79
CA LEU A 15 5.33 -8.00 -31.92
C LEU A 15 4.71 -9.33 -32.34
N ILE A 16 3.40 -9.48 -32.13
CA ILE A 16 2.59 -10.50 -32.81
C ILE A 16 2.17 -9.96 -34.18
N HIS A 17 2.45 -10.76 -35.20
CA HIS A 17 2.06 -10.62 -36.60
C HIS A 17 0.68 -9.97 -36.83
N GLN A 18 0.67 -8.81 -37.49
CA GLN A 18 -0.52 -8.28 -38.18
C GLN A 18 -0.49 -8.71 -39.65
N ASN A 19 -1.53 -9.41 -40.08
CA ASN A 19 -1.84 -9.59 -41.49
C ASN A 19 -2.74 -8.45 -41.97
N LYS A 20 -2.45 -7.99 -43.19
CA LYS A 20 -2.91 -6.76 -43.82
C LYS A 20 -4.36 -6.78 -44.33
N ASP A 21 -4.89 -5.55 -44.38
CA ASP A 21 -5.89 -4.98 -45.29
C ASP A 21 -7.39 -5.26 -45.05
N LYS A 22 -8.11 -4.19 -44.65
CA LYS A 22 -8.88 -3.37 -45.61
C LYS A 22 -9.43 -2.08 -44.98
N SER A 23 -9.24 -1.00 -45.73
CA SER A 23 -9.80 0.34 -45.54
C SER A 23 -11.34 0.30 -45.47
N ALA A 24 -11.95 1.05 -44.55
CA ALA A 24 -13.29 1.59 -44.74
C ALA A 24 -13.51 2.88 -43.94
N SER A 25 -13.72 3.95 -44.70
CA SER A 25 -14.25 5.25 -44.30
C SER A 25 -15.54 5.12 -43.49
N PHE A 26 -15.63 5.86 -42.38
CA PHE A 26 -16.85 5.98 -41.58
C PHE A 26 -17.87 6.86 -42.34
N ARG A 27 -18.83 6.21 -43.01
CA ARG A 27 -20.05 6.84 -43.57
C ARG A 27 -21.23 6.54 -42.65
N ILE A 28 -21.91 7.58 -42.23
CA ILE A 28 -23.17 7.53 -41.49
C ILE A 28 -24.28 7.20 -42.50
N GLU A 29 -24.87 6.02 -42.40
CA GLU A 29 -26.12 5.68 -43.07
C GLU A 29 -27.26 5.63 -42.03
N GLU A 30 -28.22 6.51 -42.24
CA GLU A 30 -29.54 6.50 -41.62
C GLU A 30 -30.24 5.17 -41.88
N LEU A 31 -30.65 4.47 -40.81
CA LEU A 31 -31.62 3.40 -40.90
C LEU A 31 -32.91 3.85 -40.20
N GLN A 32 -33.87 4.32 -40.99
CA GLN A 32 -35.27 4.32 -40.61
C GLN A 32 -35.87 2.93 -40.86
N SER A 33 -36.49 2.34 -39.85
CA SER A 33 -37.81 1.70 -39.97
C SER A 33 -38.39 1.34 -38.59
N PRO A 34 -39.73 1.20 -38.48
CA PRO A 34 -40.47 1.62 -37.30
C PRO A 34 -40.88 0.45 -36.40
N ILE A 35 -40.76 0.63 -35.09
CA ILE A 35 -41.47 -0.21 -34.10
C ILE A 35 -42.37 0.69 -33.26
N ARG A 36 -43.66 0.61 -33.62
CA ARG A 36 -44.79 1.12 -32.86
C ARG A 36 -44.86 0.36 -31.52
N ARG A 37 -44.40 0.98 -30.43
CA ARG A 37 -44.81 0.59 -29.07
C ARG A 37 -45.18 1.84 -28.26
N ARG A 38 -46.46 1.90 -27.93
CA ARG A 38 -47.09 2.87 -27.05
C ARG A 38 -46.68 2.52 -25.62
N PHE A 39 -45.70 3.22 -25.04
CA PHE A 39 -45.33 3.09 -23.63
C PHE A 39 -45.60 4.38 -22.88
N SER A 40 -46.35 4.25 -21.80
CA SER A 40 -46.71 5.30 -20.83
C SER A 40 -45.45 5.98 -20.29
N LYS A 41 -45.32 7.30 -20.53
CA LYS A 41 -44.15 8.14 -20.18
C LYS A 41 -44.12 8.62 -18.71
N GLY A 42 -44.96 8.10 -17.82
CA GLY A 42 -45.07 8.62 -16.44
C GLY A 42 -44.16 7.96 -15.40
N HIS A 43 -43.94 6.64 -15.48
CA HIS A 43 -43.36 5.89 -14.36
C HIS A 43 -41.84 5.74 -14.40
N TYR A 44 -41.23 5.77 -15.59
CA TYR A 44 -39.77 5.65 -15.74
C TYR A 44 -39.01 6.90 -15.30
N LEU A 45 -39.60 8.09 -15.47
CA LEU A 45 -39.00 9.34 -14.99
C LEU A 45 -38.99 9.38 -13.47
N PHE A 46 -40.08 8.92 -12.82
CA PHE A 46 -40.15 8.83 -11.36
C PHE A 46 -39.15 7.79 -10.81
N ALA A 47 -39.04 6.62 -11.44
CA ALA A 47 -38.05 5.61 -11.05
C ALA A 47 -36.61 6.10 -11.22
N ALA A 48 -36.30 6.84 -12.28
CA ALA A 48 -35.00 7.45 -12.51
C ALA A 48 -34.67 8.53 -11.47
N ILE A 49 -35.66 9.37 -11.11
CA ILE A 49 -35.48 10.40 -10.08
C ILE A 49 -35.29 9.75 -8.70
N VAL A 50 -36.06 8.72 -8.35
CA VAL A 50 -35.91 8.00 -7.08
C VAL A 50 -34.57 7.28 -6.98
N THR A 51 -34.08 6.69 -8.08
CA THR A 51 -32.74 6.07 -8.10
C THR A 51 -31.63 7.11 -7.96
N VAL A 52 -31.72 8.26 -8.63
CA VAL A 52 -30.75 9.35 -8.47
C VAL A 52 -30.78 9.93 -7.05
N ILE A 53 -31.96 10.16 -6.47
CA ILE A 53 -32.09 10.66 -5.08
C ILE A 53 -31.55 9.62 -4.09
N SER A 54 -31.81 8.33 -4.30
CA SER A 54 -31.27 7.26 -3.46
C SER A 54 -29.74 7.20 -3.56
N LEU A 55 -29.16 7.37 -4.75
CA LEU A 55 -27.71 7.44 -4.98
C LEU A 55 -27.08 8.65 -4.32
N VAL A 56 -27.70 9.83 -4.45
CA VAL A 56 -27.24 11.06 -3.79
C VAL A 56 -27.35 10.94 -2.27
N ALA A 57 -28.42 10.33 -1.75
CA ALA A 57 -28.59 10.08 -0.33
C ALA A 57 -27.59 9.06 0.21
N THR A 58 -27.30 7.99 -0.54
CA THR A 58 -26.25 7.03 -0.14
C THR A 58 -24.87 7.67 -0.18
N ILE A 59 -24.54 8.47 -1.20
CA ILE A 59 -23.28 9.23 -1.26
C ILE A 59 -23.20 10.20 -0.07
N TYR A 60 -24.27 10.96 0.21
CA TYR A 60 -24.30 11.90 1.33
C TYR A 60 -24.19 11.20 2.69
N LEU A 61 -24.85 10.06 2.87
CA LEU A 61 -24.74 9.22 4.05
C LEU A 61 -23.35 8.58 4.17
N PHE A 62 -22.71 8.16 3.07
CA PHE A 62 -21.36 7.60 3.06
C PHE A 62 -20.29 8.66 3.38
N PHE A 63 -20.46 9.89 2.89
CA PHE A 63 -19.62 11.03 3.24
C PHE A 63 -19.90 11.56 4.66
N SER A 64 -21.14 11.44 5.15
CA SER A 64 -21.49 11.83 6.54
C SER A 64 -21.10 10.78 7.58
N SER A 65 -21.01 9.50 7.20
CA SER A 65 -20.71 8.38 8.14
C SER A 65 -19.22 8.05 8.26
N LYS A 66 -18.33 8.80 7.60
CA LYS A 66 -16.88 8.78 7.87
C LYS A 66 -16.31 10.19 7.95
N ILE A 67 -16.82 10.98 8.90
CA ILE A 67 -16.05 12.08 9.49
C ILE A 67 -16.12 11.89 11.00
N CYS A 68 -14.95 11.86 11.62
CA CYS A 68 -14.71 11.66 13.04
C CYS A 68 -15.66 12.53 13.88
N GLY A 69 -16.49 11.89 14.72
CA GLY A 69 -17.55 12.55 15.47
C GLY A 69 -17.04 13.44 16.61
N THR A 70 -17.77 14.54 16.83
CA THR A 70 -17.75 15.50 17.95
C THR A 70 -16.61 16.53 18.06
N THR A 71 -15.40 16.28 17.55
CA THR A 71 -14.34 17.31 17.45
C THR A 71 -14.40 18.10 16.15
N SER A 72 -14.99 17.52 15.09
CA SER A 72 -15.08 18.11 13.76
C SER A 72 -15.85 19.44 13.74
N ASP A 73 -16.97 19.56 14.46
CA ASP A 73 -17.80 20.77 14.36
C ASP A 73 -17.18 21.98 15.06
N ARG A 74 -16.50 21.79 16.21
CA ARG A 74 -15.75 22.87 16.89
C ARG A 74 -14.50 23.30 16.11
N ILE A 75 -13.80 22.34 15.50
CA ILE A 75 -12.64 22.64 14.64
C ILE A 75 -13.10 23.39 13.39
N LYS A 76 -14.23 22.97 12.79
CA LYS A 76 -14.81 23.64 11.62
C LYS A 76 -15.32 25.03 11.95
N GLU A 77 -15.94 25.24 13.12
CA GLU A 77 -16.40 26.55 13.58
C GLU A 77 -15.24 27.52 13.87
N SER A 78 -14.19 27.06 14.58
CA SER A 78 -13.01 27.88 14.85
C SER A 78 -12.21 28.21 13.58
N GLN A 79 -12.10 27.28 12.63
CA GLN A 79 -11.51 27.53 11.31
C GLN A 79 -12.33 28.52 10.50
N LEU A 80 -13.66 28.40 10.45
CA LEU A 80 -14.54 29.35 9.77
C LEU A 80 -14.45 30.75 10.40
N ARG A 81 -14.35 30.82 11.73
CA ARG A 81 -14.18 32.08 12.48
C ARG A 81 -12.81 32.72 12.19
N ALA A 82 -11.75 31.94 12.12
CA ALA A 82 -10.42 32.42 11.72
C ALA A 82 -10.42 32.93 10.27
N LEU A 83 -11.09 32.22 9.35
CA LEU A 83 -11.22 32.60 7.94
C LEU A 83 -12.02 33.89 7.77
N TYR A 84 -13.09 34.08 8.56
CA TYR A 84 -13.83 35.34 8.64
C TYR A 84 -12.94 36.51 9.12
N LEU A 85 -12.16 36.32 10.19
CA LEU A 85 -11.25 37.35 10.71
C LEU A 85 -10.15 37.72 9.71
N LEU A 86 -9.59 36.74 8.98
CA LEU A 86 -8.63 36.96 7.90
C LEU A 86 -9.22 37.76 6.73
N ASN A 87 -10.47 37.48 6.35
CA ASN A 87 -11.16 38.26 5.32
C ASN A 87 -11.45 39.70 5.79
N LYS A 88 -11.79 39.89 7.07
CA LYS A 88 -11.98 41.22 7.66
C LYS A 88 -10.66 42.01 7.70
N GLN A 89 -9.56 41.34 8.06
CA GLN A 89 -8.20 41.90 8.00
C GLN A 89 -7.86 42.37 6.59
N ARG A 90 -8.06 41.47 5.61
CA ARG A 90 -7.81 41.77 4.20
C ARG A 90 -8.57 43.02 3.75
N SER A 91 -9.88 43.10 4.00
CA SER A 91 -10.69 44.27 3.61
C SER A 91 -10.16 45.56 4.24
N SER A 92 -9.90 45.57 5.54
CA SER A 92 -9.43 46.77 6.24
C SER A 92 -8.01 47.19 5.83
N LEU A 93 -7.12 46.25 5.49
CA LEU A 93 -5.81 46.56 4.91
C LEU A 93 -5.93 47.13 3.49
N PHE A 94 -6.87 46.64 2.68
CA PHE A 94 -7.16 47.22 1.36
C PHE A 94 -7.74 48.63 1.47
N ASP A 95 -8.62 48.88 2.44
CA ASP A 95 -9.16 50.23 2.70
C ASP A 95 -8.04 51.19 3.16
N LEU A 96 -7.15 50.74 4.04
CA LEU A 96 -5.96 51.49 4.46
C LEU A 96 -5.01 51.79 3.29
N TRP A 97 -4.80 50.81 2.41
CA TRP A 97 -3.99 50.97 1.21
C TRP A 97 -4.60 52.04 0.28
N ASN A 98 -5.89 51.95 -0.01
CA ASN A 98 -6.59 52.91 -0.86
C ASN A 98 -6.60 54.33 -0.25
N HIS A 99 -6.73 54.46 1.07
CA HIS A 99 -6.64 55.75 1.75
C HIS A 99 -5.23 56.35 1.78
N THR A 100 -4.19 55.51 1.74
CA THR A 100 -2.78 55.92 1.73
C THR A 100 -2.33 56.33 0.32
N PHE A 101 -2.75 55.60 -0.72
CA PHE A 101 -2.34 55.85 -2.11
C PHE A 101 -3.29 56.77 -2.89
N GLY A 102 -4.55 56.91 -2.48
CA GLY A 102 -5.53 57.80 -3.13
C GLY A 102 -5.35 59.30 -2.82
N THR A 103 -4.40 59.67 -1.94
CA THR A 103 -4.19 61.06 -1.53
C THR A 103 -2.70 61.39 -1.47
N SER A 104 -2.06 61.29 -2.62
CA SER A 104 -0.76 61.91 -2.86
C SER A 104 -0.93 63.43 -2.83
N ASN A 105 -0.71 64.02 -1.66
CA ASN A 105 -0.03 65.30 -1.42
C ASN A 105 -0.35 65.77 0.01
N ASN A 106 0.66 65.73 0.89
CA ASN A 106 0.66 66.07 2.32
C ASN A 106 -0.04 65.08 3.28
N ILE A 107 0.75 64.15 3.83
CA ILE A 107 0.40 63.40 5.04
C ILE A 107 0.55 64.34 6.24
N THR A 108 -0.56 64.81 6.81
CA THR A 108 -0.58 65.58 8.05
C THR A 108 -0.37 64.66 9.27
N ALA A 109 0.12 65.20 10.40
CA ALA A 109 0.36 64.42 11.62
C ALA A 109 -0.88 63.63 12.10
N VAL A 110 -2.08 64.23 11.97
CA VAL A 110 -3.37 63.59 12.28
C VAL A 110 -3.62 62.34 11.44
N ARG A 111 -3.19 62.34 10.17
CA ARG A 111 -3.34 61.21 9.25
C ARG A 111 -2.36 60.08 9.57
N PHE A 112 -1.17 60.42 10.05
CA PHE A 112 -0.20 59.46 10.53
C PHE A 112 -0.69 58.75 11.81
N ASP A 113 -1.29 59.49 12.75
CA ASP A 113 -1.88 58.91 13.96
C ASP A 113 -3.05 57.98 13.65
N GLN A 114 -3.88 58.31 12.64
CA GLN A 114 -4.94 57.42 12.15
C GLN A 114 -4.38 56.13 11.54
N ILE A 115 -3.35 56.22 10.69
CA ILE A 115 -2.69 55.04 10.11
C ILE A 115 -2.06 54.18 11.21
N LYS A 116 -1.43 54.81 12.20
CA LYS A 116 -0.82 54.12 13.35
C LYS A 116 -1.87 53.40 14.20
N ALA A 117 -2.99 54.04 14.48
CA ALA A 117 -4.11 53.43 15.21
C ALA A 117 -4.69 52.23 14.43
N SER A 118 -4.95 52.39 13.13
CA SER A 118 -5.47 51.29 12.31
C SER A 118 -4.46 50.15 12.11
N LEU A 119 -3.15 50.43 12.09
CA LEU A 119 -2.12 49.40 12.08
C LEU A 119 -2.07 48.62 13.41
N LEU A 120 -2.24 49.31 14.54
CA LEU A 120 -2.38 48.67 15.86
C LEU A 120 -3.63 47.79 15.94
N ASP A 121 -4.74 48.21 15.32
CA ASP A 121 -5.94 47.38 15.21
C ASP A 121 -5.68 46.12 14.39
N GLN A 122 -4.89 46.19 13.31
CA GLN A 122 -4.49 45.04 12.51
C GLN A 122 -3.58 44.07 13.27
N ILE A 123 -2.64 44.60 14.06
CA ILE A 123 -1.79 43.79 14.96
C ILE A 123 -2.65 43.10 16.03
N THR A 124 -3.65 43.79 16.56
CA THR A 124 -4.60 43.25 17.53
C THR A 124 -5.48 42.17 16.91
N LEU A 125 -5.89 42.33 15.65
CA LEU A 125 -6.63 41.33 14.90
C LEU A 125 -5.79 40.07 14.62
N ASN A 126 -4.50 40.22 14.30
CA ASN A 126 -3.56 39.10 14.19
C ASN A 126 -3.45 38.31 15.50
N ARG A 127 -3.45 39.00 16.64
CA ARG A 127 -3.48 38.35 17.96
C ARG A 127 -4.78 37.57 18.16
N HIS A 128 -5.94 38.13 17.81
CA HIS A 128 -7.22 37.41 17.88
C HIS A 128 -7.30 36.20 16.94
N ILE A 129 -6.72 36.28 15.73
CA ILE A 129 -6.65 35.13 14.81
C ILE A 129 -5.79 34.03 15.44
N LYS A 130 -4.61 34.39 15.96
CA LYS A 130 -3.73 33.47 16.69
C LYS A 130 -4.44 32.82 17.88
N ASP A 131 -5.09 33.62 18.73
CA ASP A 131 -5.78 33.13 19.91
C ASP A 131 -7.00 32.28 19.55
N THR A 132 -7.72 32.59 18.46
CA THR A 132 -8.84 31.77 17.97
C THR A 132 -8.35 30.42 17.44
N LEU A 133 -7.24 30.40 16.70
CA LEU A 133 -6.62 29.16 16.21
C LEU A 133 -6.06 28.31 17.37
N LEU A 134 -5.46 28.95 18.38
CA LEU A 134 -4.89 28.30 19.57
C LEU A 134 -5.94 27.97 20.65
N SER A 135 -7.12 28.59 20.66
CA SER A 135 -8.21 28.26 21.60
C SER A 135 -8.74 26.83 21.43
N THR A 136 -8.39 26.18 20.31
CA THR A 136 -8.56 24.75 20.07
C THR A 136 -7.75 23.87 21.05
N GLU A 137 -6.68 24.41 21.65
CA GLU A 137 -5.78 23.67 22.57
C GLU A 137 -6.16 23.80 24.06
N ASN A 138 -6.96 24.80 24.47
CA ASN A 138 -7.16 25.14 25.89
C ASN A 138 -8.53 24.77 26.49
N GLY A 139 -9.24 23.82 25.90
CA GLY A 139 -10.44 23.24 26.52
C GLY A 139 -10.07 22.28 27.66
N THR A 140 -9.84 22.80 28.87
CA THR A 140 -9.66 22.00 30.10
C THR A 140 -10.94 21.23 30.45
N VAL A 141 -11.06 20.00 29.97
CA VAL A 141 -11.68 18.91 30.71
C VAL A 141 -10.51 18.12 31.30
N SER A 142 -10.55 17.86 32.61
CA SER A 142 -9.54 17.13 33.36
C SER A 142 -9.26 15.76 32.73
N ILE A 143 -8.21 15.69 31.92
CA ILE A 143 -7.69 14.48 31.28
C ILE A 143 -6.23 14.38 31.75
N PRO A 144 -5.80 13.25 32.33
CA PRO A 144 -4.42 13.08 32.76
C PRO A 144 -3.51 13.21 31.53
N ILE A 145 -2.41 13.94 31.72
CA ILE A 145 -1.39 14.25 30.71
C ILE A 145 -1.09 13.02 29.84
N VAL A 146 -1.53 13.04 28.59
CA VAL A 146 -1.09 12.10 27.54
C VAL A 146 -0.76 12.91 26.29
N ASN A 147 0.50 12.80 25.88
CA ASN A 147 1.14 13.39 24.71
C ASN A 147 0.29 13.38 23.42
N GLY A 148 0.39 14.48 22.66
CA GLY A 148 0.41 14.47 21.19
C GLY A 148 -0.87 14.04 20.46
N SER A 149 -1.60 15.04 19.97
CA SER A 149 -2.69 14.99 18.97
C SER A 149 -2.77 13.70 18.12
N GLU A 150 -3.76 12.84 18.42
CA GLU A 150 -4.08 11.58 17.74
C GLU A 150 -4.79 11.79 16.38
N ILE A 151 -4.23 12.59 15.46
CA ILE A 151 -4.75 12.67 14.08
C ILE A 151 -4.39 11.41 13.27
N CYS A 152 -3.43 10.61 13.76
CA CYS A 152 -3.16 9.25 13.31
C CYS A 152 -2.94 8.39 14.54
N ARG A 153 -3.98 7.69 15.01
CA ARG A 153 -3.82 6.72 16.09
C ARG A 153 -2.90 5.61 15.60
N LYS A 154 -1.69 5.51 16.18
CA LYS A 154 -0.91 4.27 16.16
C LYS A 154 -1.84 3.23 16.79
N ILE A 155 -2.37 2.31 16.00
CA ILE A 155 -3.06 1.14 16.54
C ILE A 155 -1.99 0.42 17.35
N ASP A 156 -2.00 0.62 18.66
CA ASP A 156 -1.28 -0.27 19.56
C ASP A 156 -2.20 -1.48 19.71
N PRO A 157 -1.93 -2.60 19.01
CA PRO A 157 -2.82 -3.73 19.06
C PRO A 157 -2.64 -4.31 20.45
N LYS A 158 -3.62 -4.06 21.35
CA LYS A 158 -3.69 -4.75 22.64
C LYS A 158 -3.42 -6.23 22.38
N SER A 159 -2.25 -6.69 22.86
CA SER A 159 -1.61 -7.96 22.50
C SER A 159 -2.37 -9.21 22.97
N SER A 160 -3.54 -9.06 23.59
CA SER A 160 -4.17 -10.10 24.40
C SER A 160 -4.97 -11.14 23.61
N LYS A 161 -5.17 -11.00 22.29
CA LYS A 161 -5.90 -12.00 21.47
C LYS A 161 -5.40 -12.16 20.02
N ARG A 162 -4.10 -11.99 19.76
CA ARG A 162 -3.55 -12.30 18.42
C ARG A 162 -3.50 -13.82 18.23
N ARG A 163 -4.20 -14.37 17.24
CA ARG A 163 -4.02 -15.78 16.84
C ARG A 163 -2.62 -15.90 16.25
N THR A 164 -1.78 -16.79 16.77
CA THR A 164 -0.40 -16.94 16.27
C THR A 164 -0.01 -18.40 16.13
N ILE A 165 0.92 -18.67 15.22
CA ILE A 165 1.57 -19.96 15.07
C ILE A 165 3.03 -19.87 15.49
N GLU A 166 3.48 -20.83 16.30
CA GLU A 166 4.89 -20.98 16.61
C GLU A 166 5.60 -21.66 15.44
N TRP A 167 6.64 -21.03 14.90
CA TRP A 167 7.43 -21.64 13.84
C TRP A 167 8.55 -22.48 14.44
N LYS A 168 8.36 -23.80 14.44
CA LYS A 168 9.32 -24.76 15.00
C LYS A 168 9.78 -25.75 13.92
N PRO A 169 10.64 -25.31 12.99
CA PRO A 169 10.97 -26.13 11.84
C PRO A 169 11.88 -27.30 12.19
N ASP A 170 11.72 -28.40 11.46
CA ASP A 170 12.70 -29.49 11.42
C ASP A 170 13.98 -28.97 10.73
N PRO A 171 15.17 -29.01 11.36
CA PRO A 171 16.39 -28.37 10.81
C PRO A 171 16.84 -28.88 9.44
N ASN A 172 16.42 -30.10 9.07
CA ASN A 172 16.78 -30.75 7.81
C ASN A 172 15.67 -30.73 6.77
N LYS A 173 14.51 -30.13 7.10
CA LYS A 173 13.41 -29.99 6.15
C LYS A 173 13.26 -28.56 5.68
N PHE A 174 13.25 -28.40 4.37
CA PHE A 174 13.28 -27.11 3.70
C PHE A 174 12.03 -26.91 2.86
N LEU A 175 11.56 -25.66 2.83
CA LEU A 175 10.58 -25.16 1.87
C LEU A 175 11.30 -24.10 1.02
N PHE A 176 11.49 -24.39 -0.25
CA PHE A 176 12.01 -23.45 -1.24
C PHE A 176 10.88 -22.57 -1.76
N ALA A 177 10.96 -21.25 -1.54
CA ALA A 177 9.95 -20.32 -2.02
C ALA A 177 10.12 -20.01 -3.51
N ILE A 178 9.01 -19.95 -4.22
CA ILE A 178 8.93 -19.49 -5.61
C ILE A 178 7.97 -18.30 -5.65
N CYS A 179 8.48 -17.12 -5.99
CA CYS A 179 7.69 -15.91 -6.17
C CYS A 179 8.07 -15.29 -7.50
N LEU A 180 7.15 -15.30 -8.47
CA LEU A 180 7.43 -14.91 -9.86
C LEU A 180 6.50 -13.79 -10.35
N SER A 181 5.41 -13.54 -9.62
CA SER A 181 4.33 -12.66 -10.08
C SER A 181 4.53 -11.21 -9.63
N GLY A 182 4.79 -10.33 -10.61
CA GLY A 182 4.66 -8.88 -10.48
C GLY A 182 5.91 -8.16 -9.96
N GLN A 183 5.72 -7.16 -9.11
CA GLN A 183 6.80 -6.28 -8.62
C GLN A 183 7.16 -6.55 -7.16
N MET A 184 8.18 -5.89 -6.63
CA MET A 184 8.69 -6.08 -5.25
C MET A 184 7.61 -6.25 -4.17
N SER A 185 6.55 -5.43 -4.16
CA SER A 185 5.47 -5.59 -3.17
C SER A 185 4.75 -6.93 -3.26
N ASN A 186 4.54 -7.45 -4.47
CA ASN A 186 3.91 -8.75 -4.68
C ASN A 186 4.82 -9.88 -4.21
N HIS A 187 6.12 -9.78 -4.52
CA HIS A 187 7.14 -10.73 -4.08
C HIS A 187 7.26 -10.76 -2.55
N LEU A 188 7.21 -9.60 -1.87
CA LEU A 188 7.17 -9.54 -0.41
C LEU A 188 5.92 -10.20 0.18
N ILE A 189 4.73 -9.96 -0.39
CA ILE A 189 3.49 -10.61 0.04
C ILE A 189 3.55 -12.12 -0.20
N CYS A 190 4.08 -12.54 -1.35
CA CYS A 190 4.32 -13.94 -1.67
C CYS A 190 5.27 -14.59 -0.66
N LEU A 191 6.35 -13.90 -0.28
CA LEU A 191 7.32 -14.38 0.70
C LEU A 191 6.70 -14.47 2.11
N GLU A 192 5.92 -13.48 2.53
CA GLU A 192 5.18 -13.51 3.80
C GLU A 192 4.23 -14.73 3.88
N LYS A 193 3.54 -15.02 2.78
CA LYS A 193 2.71 -16.23 2.67
C LYS A 193 3.54 -17.51 2.71
N HIS A 194 4.70 -17.55 2.04
CA HIS A 194 5.62 -18.67 2.17
C HIS A 194 6.15 -18.86 3.59
N MET A 195 6.41 -17.78 4.34
CA MET A 195 6.76 -17.86 5.76
C MET A 195 5.62 -18.49 6.58
N PHE A 196 4.37 -18.13 6.30
CA PHE A 196 3.21 -18.77 6.94
C PHE A 196 3.11 -20.26 6.60
N PHE A 197 3.27 -20.64 5.33
CA PHE A 197 3.27 -22.04 4.91
C PHE A 197 4.43 -22.83 5.55
N ALA A 198 5.63 -22.26 5.58
CA ALA A 198 6.79 -22.87 6.23
C ALA A 198 6.56 -23.09 7.73
N ALA A 199 5.90 -22.15 8.40
CA ALA A 199 5.52 -22.28 9.81
C ALA A 199 4.49 -23.39 10.03
N VAL A 200 3.44 -23.47 9.20
CA VAL A 200 2.44 -24.54 9.24
C VAL A 200 3.07 -25.91 9.01
N LEU A 201 3.98 -26.00 8.03
CA LEU A 201 4.60 -27.26 7.63
C LEU A 201 5.83 -27.64 8.47
N ASN A 202 6.21 -26.82 9.45
CA ASN A 202 7.43 -26.96 10.24
C ASN A 202 8.69 -27.15 9.38
N ARG A 203 8.88 -26.28 8.39
CA ARG A 203 10.05 -26.29 7.49
C ARG A 203 10.86 -25.01 7.61
N VAL A 204 12.17 -25.12 7.41
CA VAL A 204 13.04 -23.96 7.22
C VAL A 204 12.72 -23.36 5.85
N LEU A 205 12.41 -22.07 5.81
CA LEU A 205 12.17 -21.35 4.55
C LEU A 205 13.49 -21.00 3.89
N VAL A 206 13.63 -21.35 2.61
CA VAL A 206 14.74 -20.91 1.76
C VAL A 206 14.25 -19.75 0.91
N ILE A 207 14.88 -18.60 1.08
CA ILE A 207 14.66 -17.42 0.24
C ILE A 207 15.44 -17.63 -1.07
N PRO A 208 14.80 -17.50 -2.25
CA PRO A 208 15.46 -17.70 -3.52
C PRO A 208 16.56 -16.66 -3.77
N GLY A 209 17.56 -17.05 -4.56
CA GLY A 209 18.69 -16.19 -4.91
C GLY A 209 18.32 -15.20 -6.00
N SER A 210 19.12 -14.14 -6.11
CA SER A 210 18.93 -13.04 -7.07
C SER A 210 19.02 -13.44 -8.55
N LYS A 211 19.57 -14.62 -8.82
CA LYS A 211 19.63 -15.18 -10.17
C LYS A 211 18.34 -15.85 -10.60
N PHE A 212 17.39 -16.07 -9.67
CA PHE A 212 16.10 -16.69 -9.95
C PHE A 212 14.94 -15.74 -9.62
N ASP A 213 15.07 -14.97 -8.55
CA ASP A 213 14.07 -14.02 -8.08
C ASP A 213 14.76 -12.69 -7.67
N TYR A 214 14.16 -11.89 -6.79
CA TYR A 214 14.70 -10.62 -6.31
C TYR A 214 15.97 -10.76 -5.45
N GLN A 215 16.71 -9.65 -5.35
CA GLN A 215 17.85 -9.50 -4.45
C GLN A 215 17.40 -9.30 -2.99
N TYR A 216 16.70 -10.28 -2.42
CA TYR A 216 16.18 -10.18 -1.04
C TYR A 216 17.28 -9.91 -0.01
N ASN A 217 18.48 -10.48 -0.17
CA ASN A 217 19.61 -10.23 0.74
C ASN A 217 20.02 -8.75 0.83
N LEU A 218 19.73 -7.94 -0.19
CA LEU A 218 20.00 -6.49 -0.15
C LEU A 218 18.83 -5.71 0.47
N VAL A 219 17.62 -6.24 0.40
CA VAL A 219 16.40 -5.54 0.79
C VAL A 219 15.93 -5.91 2.19
N LEU A 220 16.09 -7.17 2.60
CA LEU A 220 15.56 -7.73 3.84
C LEU A 220 16.67 -8.09 4.82
N ASP A 221 16.41 -7.90 6.10
CA ASP A 221 17.27 -8.38 7.18
C ASP A 221 16.84 -9.80 7.60
N ILE A 222 17.45 -10.82 6.98
CA ILE A 222 17.16 -12.24 7.27
C ILE A 222 17.60 -12.63 8.69
N GLU A 223 18.68 -12.02 9.18
CA GLU A 223 19.18 -12.27 10.52
C GLU A 223 18.18 -11.77 11.56
N HIS A 224 17.67 -10.55 11.39
CA HIS A 224 16.60 -9.99 12.22
C HIS A 224 15.38 -10.90 12.28
N ILE A 225 14.91 -11.45 11.16
CA ILE A 225 13.77 -12.39 11.14
C ILE A 225 14.04 -13.58 12.08
N ASN A 226 15.20 -14.21 11.96
CA ASN A 226 15.59 -15.36 12.78
C ASN A 226 15.76 -14.98 14.26
N GLU A 227 16.36 -13.83 14.57
CA GLU A 227 16.51 -13.32 15.93
C GLU A 227 15.16 -13.03 16.59
N CYS A 228 14.22 -12.47 15.83
CA CYS A 228 12.86 -12.15 16.27
C CYS A 228 12.05 -13.39 16.61
N ILE A 229 12.22 -14.46 15.84
CA ILE A 229 11.61 -15.77 16.11
C ILE A 229 12.41 -16.51 17.22
N GLY A 230 13.70 -16.23 17.34
CA GLY A 230 14.62 -16.84 18.29
C GLY A 230 15.18 -18.18 17.84
N ARG A 231 15.08 -18.50 16.53
CA ARG A 231 15.52 -19.76 15.92
C ARG A 231 15.90 -19.52 14.46
N LYS A 232 16.73 -20.40 13.88
CA LYS A 232 17.05 -20.38 12.45
C LYS A 232 15.89 -20.99 11.65
N THR A 233 14.95 -20.15 11.25
CA THR A 233 13.74 -20.55 10.49
C THR A 233 13.79 -20.12 9.03
N VAL A 234 14.60 -19.12 8.69
CA VAL A 234 14.79 -18.60 7.34
C VAL A 234 16.27 -18.62 6.98
N ILE A 235 16.60 -19.07 5.77
CA ILE A 235 17.96 -19.04 5.24
C ILE A 235 17.98 -18.49 3.82
N SER A 236 19.11 -17.88 3.45
CA SER A 236 19.36 -17.47 2.07
C SER A 236 19.60 -18.68 1.16
N PHE A 237 19.46 -18.47 -0.14
CA PHE A 237 19.80 -19.43 -1.17
C PHE A 237 21.24 -19.92 -1.05
N GLU A 238 22.19 -19.01 -0.83
CA GLU A 238 23.61 -19.34 -0.74
C GLU A 238 23.90 -20.30 0.43
N ASN A 239 23.32 -20.01 1.60
CA ASN A 239 23.44 -20.88 2.78
C ASN A 239 22.80 -22.25 2.54
N PHE A 240 21.66 -22.30 1.86
CA PHE A 240 21.01 -23.56 1.50
C PHE A 240 21.86 -24.39 0.55
N MET A 241 22.44 -23.77 -0.49
CA MET A 241 23.30 -24.46 -1.44
C MET A 241 24.57 -24.97 -0.78
N GLU A 242 25.18 -24.21 0.13
CA GLU A 242 26.33 -24.65 0.92
C GLU A 242 25.99 -25.91 1.74
N LEU A 243 24.85 -25.90 2.46
CA LEU A 243 24.36 -27.05 3.21
C LEU A 243 24.12 -28.29 2.33
N LYS A 244 23.76 -28.07 1.06
CA LYS A 244 23.54 -29.13 0.06
C LYS A 244 24.76 -29.38 -0.83
N LYS A 245 25.96 -28.91 -0.46
CA LYS A 245 27.22 -29.11 -1.21
C LYS A 245 27.11 -28.68 -2.68
N ASN A 246 26.46 -27.54 -2.91
CA ASN A 246 26.17 -26.92 -4.21
C ASN A 246 25.33 -27.79 -5.17
N HIS A 247 24.71 -28.86 -4.68
CA HIS A 247 23.84 -29.74 -5.45
C HIS A 247 22.57 -30.03 -4.66
N ALA A 248 21.55 -29.20 -4.89
CA ALA A 248 20.25 -29.39 -4.25
C ALA A 248 19.33 -30.22 -5.14
N ARG A 249 18.47 -31.02 -4.50
CA ARG A 249 17.32 -31.64 -5.14
C ARG A 249 16.07 -31.17 -4.44
N ILE A 250 15.13 -30.63 -5.19
CA ILE A 250 13.74 -30.42 -4.76
C ILE A 250 13.02 -31.74 -5.03
N ASP A 251 12.60 -32.42 -3.97
CA ASP A 251 11.98 -33.74 -4.06
C ASP A 251 10.56 -33.66 -4.63
N LYS A 252 9.82 -32.62 -4.21
CA LYS A 252 8.49 -32.28 -4.73
C LYS A 252 8.36 -30.80 -5.01
N PHE A 253 7.84 -30.48 -6.19
CA PHE A 253 7.46 -29.12 -6.55
C PHE A 253 5.94 -29.05 -6.66
N ILE A 254 5.29 -28.40 -5.69
CA ILE A 254 3.83 -28.38 -5.56
C ILE A 254 3.30 -27.00 -5.92
N CYS A 255 2.53 -26.91 -7.00
CA CYS A 255 1.86 -25.70 -7.43
C CYS A 255 0.61 -25.46 -6.60
N TYR A 256 0.51 -24.26 -6.01
CA TYR A 256 -0.73 -23.81 -5.40
C TYR A 256 -1.79 -23.60 -6.48
N PHE A 257 -1.50 -22.81 -7.51
CA PHE A 257 -2.41 -22.58 -8.63
C PHE A 257 -2.19 -23.58 -9.76
N SER A 258 -3.28 -23.98 -10.42
CA SER A 258 -3.25 -24.76 -11.66
C SER A 258 -3.60 -23.95 -12.90
N ILE A 259 -4.25 -22.79 -12.72
CA ILE A 259 -4.74 -21.90 -13.79
C ILE A 259 -4.21 -20.48 -13.55
N PRO A 260 -3.75 -19.73 -14.57
CA PRO A 260 -3.69 -20.11 -16.00
C PRO A 260 -2.51 -21.04 -16.33
N LEU A 261 -1.46 -21.02 -15.51
CA LEU A 261 -0.27 -21.87 -15.65
C LEU A 261 0.12 -22.42 -14.28
N PRO A 262 0.40 -23.74 -14.16
CA PRO A 262 0.85 -24.32 -12.90
C PRO A 262 2.08 -23.59 -12.34
N CYS A 263 2.03 -23.22 -11.05
CA CYS A 263 3.12 -22.54 -10.33
C CYS A 263 3.52 -21.17 -10.91
N TYR A 264 2.84 -20.66 -11.93
CA TYR A 264 3.33 -19.53 -12.74
C TYR A 264 4.76 -19.75 -13.27
N THR A 265 5.14 -21.01 -13.50
CA THR A 265 6.50 -21.43 -13.86
C THR A 265 6.47 -22.05 -15.25
N ASP A 266 7.11 -21.41 -16.22
CA ASP A 266 7.32 -21.97 -17.57
C ASP A 266 8.63 -22.78 -17.65
N GLU A 267 8.95 -23.30 -18.84
CA GLU A 267 10.17 -24.08 -19.05
C GLU A 267 11.45 -23.28 -18.77
N ASP A 268 11.46 -21.97 -18.97
CA ASP A 268 12.65 -21.15 -18.83
C ASP A 268 12.96 -20.91 -17.36
N HIS A 269 11.95 -20.68 -16.53
CA HIS A 269 12.11 -20.69 -15.08
C HIS A 269 12.65 -22.03 -14.57
N LEU A 270 12.16 -23.16 -15.11
CA LEU A 270 12.68 -24.49 -14.75
C LEU A 270 14.13 -24.71 -15.19
N LYS A 271 14.51 -24.22 -16.38
CA LYS A 271 15.90 -24.26 -16.86
C LYS A 271 16.80 -23.37 -15.99
N GLN A 272 16.32 -22.21 -15.56
CA GLN A 272 17.03 -21.30 -14.68
C GLN A 272 17.35 -21.97 -13.34
N LEU A 273 16.39 -22.63 -12.69
CA LEU A 273 16.64 -23.41 -11.47
C LEU A 273 17.69 -24.51 -11.69
N LYS A 274 17.61 -25.26 -12.80
CA LYS A 274 18.60 -26.28 -13.15
C LYS A 274 20.00 -25.70 -13.34
N SER A 275 20.12 -24.53 -13.98
CA SER A 275 21.39 -23.83 -14.18
C SER A 275 22.04 -23.38 -12.87
N LEU A 276 21.26 -23.24 -11.80
CA LEU A 276 21.71 -22.91 -10.45
C LEU A 276 22.11 -24.13 -9.62
N GLY A 277 22.17 -25.32 -10.22
CA GLY A 277 22.54 -26.56 -9.51
C GLY A 277 21.38 -27.18 -8.73
N ILE A 278 20.13 -26.78 -9.05
CA ILE A 278 18.93 -27.33 -8.42
C ILE A 278 18.28 -28.34 -9.38
N SER A 279 18.33 -29.61 -8.99
CA SER A 279 17.52 -30.65 -9.63
C SER A 279 16.11 -30.66 -9.03
N MET A 280 15.11 -31.05 -9.82
CA MET A 280 13.71 -31.05 -9.40
C MET A 280 13.04 -32.37 -9.74
N GLY A 281 12.20 -32.85 -8.82
CA GLY A 281 11.24 -33.91 -9.06
C GLY A 281 10.09 -33.46 -9.96
N LYS A 282 9.01 -34.23 -9.96
CA LYS A 282 7.81 -33.92 -10.74
C LYS A 282 7.11 -32.69 -10.18
N VAL A 283 6.64 -31.83 -11.08
CA VAL A 283 5.72 -30.73 -10.75
C VAL A 283 4.32 -31.29 -10.57
N GLU A 284 3.71 -31.03 -9.42
CA GLU A 284 2.38 -31.50 -9.02
C GLU A 284 1.49 -30.28 -8.69
N THR A 285 0.19 -30.36 -8.96
CA THR A 285 -0.76 -29.31 -8.56
C THR A 285 -1.49 -29.73 -7.28
N ALA A 286 -1.50 -28.87 -6.25
CA ALA A 286 -2.22 -29.12 -5.00
C ALA A 286 -3.73 -29.26 -5.22
N TRP A 287 -4.25 -28.46 -6.15
CA TRP A 287 -5.66 -28.37 -6.51
C TRP A 287 -5.81 -28.51 -8.03
N LYS A 288 -6.84 -29.21 -8.50
CA LYS A 288 -7.03 -29.44 -9.94
C LYS A 288 -7.44 -28.17 -10.70
N SER A 289 -8.19 -27.28 -10.06
CA SER A 289 -8.84 -26.13 -10.71
C SER A 289 -8.74 -24.85 -9.89
N GLU A 290 -7.62 -24.65 -9.18
CA GLU A 290 -7.41 -23.42 -8.43
C GLU A 290 -6.87 -22.34 -9.36
N ASP A 291 -7.59 -21.23 -9.40
CA ASP A 291 -7.41 -20.11 -10.31
C ASP A 291 -6.93 -18.88 -9.56
N ILE A 292 -5.96 -18.16 -10.15
CA ILE A 292 -5.45 -16.90 -9.61
C ILE A 292 -6.49 -15.78 -9.63
N GLU A 293 -7.42 -15.79 -10.59
CA GLU A 293 -8.43 -14.72 -10.71
C GLU A 293 -9.50 -14.86 -9.63
N ASN A 294 -9.85 -16.09 -9.29
CA ASN A 294 -10.89 -16.42 -8.31
C ASN A 294 -10.40 -17.45 -7.28
N PRO A 295 -9.41 -17.09 -6.42
CA PRO A 295 -8.80 -18.02 -5.48
C PRO A 295 -9.79 -18.39 -4.37
N SER A 296 -10.01 -19.69 -4.22
CA SER A 296 -10.97 -20.22 -3.25
C SER A 296 -10.40 -20.16 -1.82
N PRO A 297 -11.23 -19.86 -0.80
CA PRO A 297 -10.77 -19.82 0.58
C PRO A 297 -10.24 -21.18 1.04
N LYS A 298 -9.04 -21.20 1.64
CA LYS A 298 -8.43 -22.38 2.27
C LYS A 298 -8.10 -22.15 3.74
N THR A 299 -8.03 -23.25 4.47
CA THR A 299 -7.67 -23.31 5.89
C THR A 299 -6.25 -23.85 6.09
N VAL A 300 -5.73 -23.76 7.31
CA VAL A 300 -4.46 -24.44 7.66
C VAL A 300 -4.51 -25.95 7.41
N LYS A 301 -5.65 -26.60 7.69
CA LYS A 301 -5.78 -28.04 7.47
C LYS A 301 -5.63 -28.42 6.00
N ASP A 302 -6.16 -27.58 5.11
CA ASP A 302 -6.02 -27.76 3.66
C ASP A 302 -4.55 -27.65 3.24
N VAL A 303 -3.79 -26.73 3.85
CA VAL A 303 -2.35 -26.59 3.62
C VAL A 303 -1.58 -27.81 4.12
N GLU A 304 -1.86 -28.26 5.35
CA GLU A 304 -1.24 -29.46 5.92
C GLU A 304 -1.53 -30.70 5.08
N GLU A 305 -2.76 -30.87 4.58
CA GLU A 305 -3.15 -32.03 3.78
C GLU A 305 -2.45 -32.07 2.41
N LYS A 306 -2.36 -30.92 1.71
CA LYS A 306 -1.82 -30.90 0.34
C LYS A 306 -0.32 -30.71 0.25
N PHE A 307 0.26 -29.97 1.19
CA PHE A 307 1.69 -29.63 1.17
C PHE A 307 2.47 -30.35 2.27
N GLY A 308 1.79 -30.97 3.24
CA GLY A 308 2.39 -31.82 4.24
C GLY A 308 2.98 -33.08 3.61
N THR A 309 4.31 -33.15 3.59
CA THR A 309 5.03 -34.33 3.10
C THR A 309 6.24 -34.64 3.98
N LYS A 310 6.73 -35.88 3.89
CA LYS A 310 7.91 -36.36 4.62
C LYS A 310 9.23 -35.97 3.93
N GLU A 311 9.19 -35.56 2.67
CA GLU A 311 10.39 -35.21 1.89
C GLU A 311 11.23 -34.11 2.55
N ASP A 312 12.54 -34.15 2.33
CA ASP A 312 13.45 -33.20 2.94
C ASP A 312 13.33 -31.82 2.30
N VAL A 313 13.25 -31.72 0.97
CA VAL A 313 13.17 -30.44 0.27
C VAL A 313 11.92 -30.42 -0.60
N ILE A 314 11.03 -29.47 -0.33
CA ILE A 314 9.90 -29.16 -1.20
C ILE A 314 10.00 -27.74 -1.73
N ALA A 315 9.42 -27.51 -2.90
CA ALA A 315 9.12 -26.17 -3.38
C ALA A 315 7.61 -25.99 -3.48
N ILE A 316 7.13 -24.81 -3.14
CA ILE A 316 5.76 -24.41 -3.40
C ILE A 316 5.82 -23.29 -4.44
N GLY A 317 4.99 -23.40 -5.48
CA GLY A 317 4.87 -22.39 -6.53
C GLY A 317 4.35 -21.06 -6.00
N ASP A 318 4.23 -20.07 -6.88
CA ASP A 318 3.76 -18.73 -6.50
C ASP A 318 2.44 -18.77 -5.70
N VAL A 319 2.46 -18.14 -4.51
CA VAL A 319 1.31 -18.05 -3.59
C VAL A 319 0.83 -16.61 -3.40
N PHE A 320 1.27 -15.65 -4.23
CA PHE A 320 0.89 -14.24 -4.11
C PHE A 320 -0.64 -14.06 -4.05
N PHE A 321 -1.39 -14.75 -4.92
CA PHE A 321 -2.86 -14.69 -4.93
C PHE A 321 -3.54 -15.65 -3.95
N ALA A 322 -2.80 -16.49 -3.21
CA ALA A 322 -3.39 -17.56 -2.40
C ALA A 322 -4.33 -17.01 -1.32
N ASN A 323 -5.56 -17.55 -1.27
CA ASN A 323 -6.59 -17.15 -0.32
C ASN A 323 -6.63 -18.11 0.89
N VAL A 324 -5.54 -18.13 1.67
CA VAL A 324 -5.41 -19.00 2.85
C VAL A 324 -5.55 -18.16 4.11
N GLU A 325 -6.50 -18.52 4.99
CA GLU A 325 -6.67 -17.93 6.33
C GLU A 325 -6.54 -16.39 6.32
N LYS A 326 -7.21 -15.74 5.36
CA LYS A 326 -6.99 -14.33 4.98
C LYS A 326 -6.93 -13.37 6.18
N ASP A 327 -7.90 -13.47 7.10
CA ASP A 327 -7.97 -12.59 8.27
C ASP A 327 -6.83 -12.84 9.27
N TRP A 328 -6.33 -14.07 9.34
CA TRP A 328 -5.21 -14.44 10.19
C TRP A 328 -3.88 -13.99 9.59
N VAL A 329 -3.68 -14.18 8.28
CA VAL A 329 -2.45 -13.79 7.58
C VAL A 329 -2.30 -12.26 7.52
N LEU A 330 -3.39 -11.54 7.23
CA LEU A 330 -3.37 -10.08 7.08
C LEU A 330 -3.48 -9.30 8.40
N GLN A 331 -3.54 -9.99 9.54
CA GLN A 331 -3.64 -9.31 10.82
C GLN A 331 -2.39 -8.45 11.12
N PRO A 332 -2.50 -7.39 11.93
CA PRO A 332 -1.35 -6.62 12.37
C PRO A 332 -0.28 -7.51 13.01
N ARG A 333 0.99 -7.28 12.64
CA ARG A 333 2.16 -8.09 13.05
C ARG A 333 2.18 -9.51 12.47
N GLY A 334 1.27 -9.86 11.56
CA GLY A 334 1.26 -11.14 10.85
C GLY A 334 0.88 -12.34 11.72
N PRO A 335 0.87 -13.56 11.15
CA PRO A 335 0.42 -14.79 11.80
C PRO A 335 1.49 -15.47 12.67
N ILE A 336 2.77 -15.14 12.49
CA ILE A 336 3.89 -15.83 13.14
C ILE A 336 4.13 -15.27 14.56
N ALA A 337 4.36 -16.16 15.52
CA ALA A 337 4.76 -15.78 16.88
C ALA A 337 6.23 -15.31 16.89
N HIS A 338 6.49 -14.10 17.42
CA HIS A 338 7.84 -13.51 17.50
C HIS A 338 7.89 -12.44 18.60
N LYS A 339 9.09 -12.11 19.08
CA LYS A 339 9.31 -11.12 20.16
C LYS A 339 9.42 -9.67 19.67
N CYS A 340 9.87 -9.46 18.44
CA CYS A 340 10.10 -8.13 17.88
C CYS A 340 8.81 -7.36 17.59
N LYS A 341 8.90 -6.04 17.42
CA LYS A 341 7.76 -5.21 17.01
C LYS A 341 7.36 -5.46 15.55
N ILE A 342 8.35 -5.56 14.67
CA ILE A 342 8.22 -5.83 13.24
C ILE A 342 9.08 -7.06 12.96
N LEU A 343 8.50 -8.06 12.29
CA LEU A 343 9.21 -9.30 11.97
C LEU A 343 10.12 -9.14 10.75
N ILE A 344 9.60 -8.50 9.69
CA ILE A 344 10.32 -8.28 8.44
C ILE A 344 10.73 -6.82 8.38
N GLU A 345 12.03 -6.57 8.45
CA GLU A 345 12.59 -5.22 8.38
C GLU A 345 13.48 -5.07 7.13
N PRO A 346 13.63 -3.84 6.60
CA PRO A 346 14.61 -3.58 5.58
C PRO A 346 16.01 -3.89 6.07
N SER A 347 16.93 -4.18 5.15
CA SER A 347 18.34 -4.37 5.49
C SER A 347 18.90 -3.16 6.26
N LYS A 348 19.89 -3.42 7.11
CA LYS A 348 20.57 -2.37 7.89
C LYS A 348 21.05 -1.19 7.03
N LEU A 349 21.48 -1.47 5.80
CA LEU A 349 21.90 -0.42 4.85
C LEU A 349 20.74 0.52 4.49
N ILE A 350 19.56 -0.03 4.17
CA ILE A 350 18.37 0.75 3.85
C ILE A 350 17.93 1.56 5.08
N LEU A 351 17.89 0.93 6.25
CA LEU A 351 17.52 1.60 7.50
C LEU A 351 18.44 2.79 7.82
N LEU A 352 19.77 2.59 7.76
CA LEU A 352 20.74 3.67 8.02
C LEU A 352 20.66 4.78 6.97
N THR A 353 20.44 4.42 5.71
CA THR A 353 20.29 5.39 4.62
C THR A 353 19.04 6.24 4.82
N ALA A 354 17.90 5.61 5.15
CA ALA A 354 16.66 6.30 5.44
C ALA A 354 16.80 7.21 6.66
N GLN A 355 17.45 6.76 7.74
CA GLN A 355 17.72 7.57 8.93
C GLN A 355 18.55 8.81 8.60
N ARG A 356 19.64 8.66 7.84
CA ARG A 356 20.49 9.78 7.42
C ARG A 356 19.74 10.75 6.52
N PHE A 357 18.92 10.25 5.59
CA PHE A 357 18.09 11.08 4.74
C PHE A 357 17.09 11.91 5.56
N ILE A 358 16.39 11.27 6.50
CA ILE A 358 15.46 11.96 7.41
C ILE A 358 16.20 13.03 8.22
N GLN A 359 17.33 12.68 8.85
CA GLN A 359 18.12 13.61 9.66
C GLN A 359 18.62 14.82 8.86
N THR A 360 19.02 14.60 7.61
CA THR A 360 19.63 15.64 6.78
C THR A 360 18.59 16.55 6.14
N PHE A 361 17.50 15.99 5.62
CA PHE A 361 16.59 16.71 4.73
C PHE A 361 15.19 16.97 5.30
N LEU A 362 14.71 16.13 6.22
CA LEU A 362 13.30 16.16 6.66
C LEU A 362 13.13 16.63 8.12
N GLY A 363 14.09 16.33 8.99
CA GLY A 363 13.97 16.53 10.43
C GLY A 363 12.98 15.56 11.09
N SER A 364 12.63 15.81 12.36
CA SER A 364 11.79 14.92 13.17
C SER A 364 10.28 15.06 12.90
N GLY A 365 9.86 16.15 12.26
CA GLY A 365 8.45 16.44 11.97
C GLY A 365 8.21 16.48 10.46
N PHE A 366 7.90 15.34 9.87
CA PHE A 366 7.61 15.23 8.44
C PHE A 366 6.37 14.38 8.16
N VAL A 367 5.78 14.59 6.99
CA VAL A 367 4.70 13.75 6.44
C VAL A 367 5.23 13.08 5.17
N ALA A 368 5.12 11.76 5.10
CA ALA A 368 5.46 11.00 3.91
C ALA A 368 4.20 10.68 3.10
N LEU A 369 4.20 11.03 1.81
CA LEU A 369 3.12 10.75 0.88
C LEU A 369 3.67 9.91 -0.28
N HIS A 370 3.05 8.75 -0.54
CA HIS A 370 3.43 7.89 -1.67
C HIS A 370 2.44 8.10 -2.83
N PHE A 371 2.90 8.78 -3.88
CA PHE A 371 2.11 9.03 -5.09
C PHE A 371 2.43 8.00 -6.17
N ARG A 372 1.55 7.01 -6.37
CA ARG A 372 1.65 6.07 -7.49
C ARG A 372 0.80 6.58 -8.67
N ARG A 373 1.46 7.17 -9.68
CA ARG A 373 0.78 7.89 -10.78
C ARG A 373 0.61 7.08 -12.06
N HIS A 374 1.49 6.11 -12.35
CA HIS A 374 1.50 5.36 -13.61
C HIS A 374 1.07 3.89 -13.40
N GLY A 375 0.38 3.30 -14.37
CA GLY A 375 -0.04 1.88 -14.37
C GLY A 375 -1.29 1.54 -13.53
N PHE A 376 -1.68 2.38 -12.57
CA PHE A 376 -2.87 2.12 -11.72
C PHE A 376 -4.18 2.67 -12.30
N LEU A 377 -4.14 3.68 -13.17
CA LEU A 377 -5.34 4.35 -13.71
C LEU A 377 -5.89 3.70 -14.99
N LYS A 378 -5.37 2.55 -15.41
CA LYS A 378 -5.76 1.85 -16.65
C LYS A 378 -6.79 0.71 -16.43
N PHE A 379 -7.47 0.66 -15.29
CA PHE A 379 -8.48 -0.37 -14.98
C PHE A 379 -9.90 0.09 -15.31
#